data_AF-A0AA41W119-F1
#
_entry.id   AF-A0AA41W119-F1
#
_cell.length_a   1.000
_cell.length_b   1.000
_cell.length_c   1.000
_cell.angle_alpha   90.00
_cell.angle_beta   90.00
_cell.angle_gamma   90.00
#
_symmetry.space_group_name_H-M   'P 1'
#
loop_
_entity.id
_entity.type
_entity.pdbx_description
1 polymer ?
#
loop_
_entity_poly.entity_id
_entity_poly.type
_entity_poly.pdbx_seq_one_letter_code
_entity_poly.pdbx_strand_id
1 'polypeptide(L)'
;MGVSGGEEGARNGPSMMPGGSAEAYHNIEDIVKKVAAQVEDGPCVTYIGQGGSGNFVKMVHNGIEYGDMQLISEAYDVLKNVGGLGNEELARIFNEWNHGELESFLVEITADIFKVKDDLSEGELVDKILDKTGMKGTGKWTVQQAAELSVAAPTIAASLDCRFLSGLKEERENAEAILKEAGMVDQVEPVRKGIDKKRLIDDVRQALYASKICSYAQGMNLLRAKSIEKGWGLDLGEMARIWKGGCIIRAKFLDRIKQAYRRNPDLASLVVDPEFAKEMVQRQAAWRRVVGLAVQAGISTPGMCASLAYFDTYRRARLPANLVQAQRDLFGAHTYERVDRPGAFHTEWTKLAKKSNFK
;
A
#
# COMPACT_ATOMS: atom_id res chain seq x y z
N MET A 1 24.03 0.82 -0.57
CA MET A 1 23.45 0.09 0.59
C MET A 1 22.33 0.93 1.11
N GLY A 2 21.10 0.39 1.12
CA GLY A 2 19.99 1.06 1.77
C GLY A 2 20.09 0.96 3.29
N VAL A 3 19.68 2.01 4.00
CA VAL A 3 19.60 2.03 5.48
C VAL A 3 18.24 2.59 5.89
N SER A 4 17.53 1.95 6.81
CA SER A 4 16.21 2.36 7.30
C SER A 4 16.14 2.27 8.82
N GLY A 5 15.46 3.24 9.46
CA GLY A 5 15.27 3.30 10.91
C GLY A 5 15.16 4.70 11.52
N GLY A 6 15.32 5.75 10.72
CA GLY A 6 15.35 7.11 11.23
C GLY A 6 16.58 7.38 12.09
N GLU A 7 16.56 8.48 12.83
CA GLU A 7 17.68 8.89 13.71
C GLU A 7 17.91 7.88 14.84
N GLU A 8 16.84 7.46 15.50
CA GLU A 8 16.91 6.50 16.60
C GLU A 8 17.37 5.12 16.11
N GLY A 9 16.81 4.62 15.00
CA GLY A 9 17.25 3.36 14.41
C GLY A 9 18.71 3.41 13.96
N ALA A 10 19.21 4.53 13.44
CA ALA A 10 20.62 4.67 13.11
C ALA A 10 21.54 4.57 14.36
N ARG A 11 21.06 5.03 15.53
CA ARG A 11 21.82 4.96 16.79
C ARG A 11 21.76 3.58 17.46
N ASN A 12 20.60 2.92 17.40
CA ASN A 12 20.28 1.73 18.21
C ASN A 12 20.20 0.42 17.42
N GLY A 13 20.14 0.49 16.08
CA GLY A 13 20.13 -0.67 15.21
C GLY A 13 19.19 -0.48 14.02
N PRO A 14 19.69 -0.18 12.80
CA PRO A 14 18.86 -0.02 11.63
C PRO A 14 18.68 -1.34 10.88
N SER A 15 17.76 -1.35 9.91
CA SER A 15 17.76 -2.36 8.85
C SER A 15 18.69 -1.91 7.72
N MET A 16 19.54 -2.82 7.24
CA MET A 16 20.54 -2.54 6.21
C MET A 16 20.40 -3.48 5.01
N MET A 17 20.51 -2.90 3.81
CA MET A 17 20.25 -3.57 2.53
C MET A 17 21.47 -3.39 1.60
N PRO A 18 22.61 -4.04 1.88
CA PRO A 18 23.81 -3.97 1.04
C PRO A 18 23.63 -4.72 -0.27
N GLY A 19 23.90 -4.04 -1.38
CA GLY A 19 24.03 -4.64 -2.71
C GLY A 19 25.29 -4.12 -3.38
N GLY A 20 25.77 -4.81 -4.41
CA GLY A 20 27.02 -4.48 -5.11
C GLY A 20 27.96 -5.68 -5.17
N SER A 21 29.27 -5.45 -4.97
CA SER A 21 30.27 -6.52 -4.92
C SER A 21 30.07 -7.40 -3.68
N ALA A 22 30.04 -8.72 -3.88
CA ALA A 22 29.97 -9.69 -2.78
C ALA A 22 31.24 -9.66 -1.92
N GLU A 23 32.41 -9.44 -2.53
CA GLU A 23 33.69 -9.29 -1.82
C GLU A 23 33.67 -8.04 -0.93
N ALA A 24 33.15 -6.92 -1.44
CA ALA A 24 33.01 -5.70 -0.64
C ALA A 24 32.04 -5.89 0.54
N TYR A 25 30.96 -6.67 0.36
CA TYR A 25 30.07 -7.03 1.46
C TYR A 25 30.78 -7.88 2.51
N HIS A 26 31.54 -8.90 2.09
CA HIS A 26 32.28 -9.76 3.02
C HIS A 26 33.26 -8.98 3.90
N ASN A 27 33.94 -7.98 3.31
CA ASN A 27 34.86 -7.09 4.04
C ASN A 27 34.18 -6.25 5.14
N ILE A 28 32.87 -5.99 5.04
CA ILE A 28 32.11 -5.18 6.03
C ILE A 28 31.10 -6.01 6.84
N GLU A 29 30.99 -7.31 6.56
CA GLU A 29 29.90 -8.18 7.03
C GLU A 29 29.79 -8.19 8.56
N ASP A 30 30.93 -8.35 9.25
CA ASP A 30 30.98 -8.39 10.71
C ASP A 30 30.54 -7.07 11.36
N ILE A 31 30.85 -5.94 10.70
CA ILE A 31 30.48 -4.61 11.19
C ILE A 31 28.97 -4.44 11.03
N VAL A 32 28.44 -4.67 9.83
CA VAL A 32 27.02 -4.42 9.56
C VAL A 32 26.13 -5.40 10.32
N LYS A 33 26.56 -6.65 10.55
CA LYS A 33 25.80 -7.60 11.40
C LYS A 33 25.70 -7.14 12.85
N LYS A 34 26.77 -6.57 13.42
CA LYS A 34 26.78 -6.04 14.79
C LYS A 34 26.00 -4.73 14.93
N VAL A 35 26.01 -3.89 13.90
CA VAL A 35 25.32 -2.59 13.90
C VAL A 35 23.82 -2.74 13.64
N ALA A 36 23.39 -3.72 12.85
CA ALA A 36 21.99 -3.91 12.52
C ALA A 36 21.10 -4.16 13.76
N ALA A 37 19.81 -3.83 13.65
CA ALA A 37 18.82 -4.33 14.59
C ALA A 37 18.90 -5.85 14.69
N GLN A 38 18.71 -6.39 15.89
CA GLN A 38 18.69 -7.83 16.14
C GLN A 38 17.23 -8.26 16.34
N VAL A 39 16.80 -9.27 15.59
CA VAL A 39 15.53 -9.98 15.82
C VAL A 39 15.82 -11.45 16.13
N GLU A 40 14.81 -12.20 16.54
CA GLU A 40 14.95 -13.64 16.85
C GLU A 40 15.58 -14.44 15.69
N ASP A 41 15.33 -14.02 14.44
CA ASP A 41 15.90 -14.61 13.24
C ASP A 41 17.29 -14.04 12.84
N GLY A 42 17.98 -13.38 13.77
CA GLY A 42 19.29 -12.79 13.55
C GLY A 42 19.27 -11.31 13.13
N PRO A 43 20.40 -10.78 12.64
CA PRO A 43 20.54 -9.35 12.37
C PRO A 43 19.72 -8.93 11.13
N CYS A 44 19.15 -7.72 11.17
CA CYS A 44 18.38 -7.10 10.08
C CYS A 44 19.27 -6.58 8.95
N VAL A 45 20.16 -7.44 8.46
CA VAL A 45 21.02 -7.22 7.30
C VAL A 45 21.24 -8.53 6.56
N THR A 46 21.33 -8.46 5.24
CA THR A 46 21.74 -9.57 4.37
C THR A 46 22.31 -9.01 3.07
N TYR A 47 23.16 -9.77 2.38
CA TYR A 47 23.60 -9.40 1.04
C TYR A 47 22.42 -9.52 0.07
N ILE A 48 22.00 -8.39 -0.50
CA ILE A 48 20.81 -8.32 -1.34
C ILE A 48 21.08 -8.90 -2.73
N GLY A 49 22.25 -8.63 -3.31
CA GLY A 49 22.60 -9.07 -4.66
C GLY A 49 23.51 -8.06 -5.37
N GLN A 50 23.72 -8.25 -6.67
CA GLN A 50 24.66 -7.45 -7.44
C GLN A 50 24.17 -6.02 -7.74
N GLY A 51 25.12 -5.14 -8.09
CA GLY A 51 24.84 -3.78 -8.56
C GLY A 51 23.97 -2.96 -7.61
N GLY A 52 22.93 -2.31 -8.16
CA GLY A 52 22.03 -1.41 -7.41
C GLY A 52 20.94 -2.10 -6.59
N SER A 53 20.98 -3.42 -6.41
CA SER A 53 19.92 -4.22 -5.78
C SER A 53 19.49 -3.70 -4.40
N GLY A 54 20.46 -3.40 -3.53
CA GLY A 54 20.19 -2.92 -2.17
C GLY A 54 19.51 -1.55 -2.12
N ASN A 55 19.83 -0.66 -3.06
CA ASN A 55 19.15 0.63 -3.18
C ASN A 55 17.73 0.45 -3.75
N PHE A 56 17.54 -0.50 -4.65
CA PHE A 56 16.22 -0.84 -5.19
C PHE A 56 15.30 -1.42 -4.11
N VAL A 57 15.80 -2.35 -3.28
CA VAL A 57 15.05 -2.90 -2.14
C VAL A 57 14.66 -1.79 -1.17
N LYS A 58 15.57 -0.85 -0.88
CA LYS A 58 15.25 0.29 -0.01
C LYS A 58 14.22 1.25 -0.63
N MET A 59 14.27 1.44 -1.94
CA MET A 59 13.27 2.23 -2.66
C MET A 59 11.89 1.60 -2.49
N VAL A 60 11.75 0.29 -2.76
CA VAL A 60 10.46 -0.41 -2.59
C VAL A 60 10.00 -0.41 -1.13
N HIS A 61 10.90 -0.58 -0.15
CA HIS A 61 10.58 -0.41 1.26
C HIS A 61 9.90 0.95 1.52
N ASN A 62 10.44 2.06 0.98
CA ASN A 62 9.83 3.38 1.16
C ASN A 62 8.50 3.53 0.39
N GLY A 63 8.32 2.83 -0.73
CA GLY A 63 7.02 2.75 -1.39
C GLY A 63 5.97 2.07 -0.50
N ILE A 64 6.32 0.95 0.12
CA ILE A 64 5.44 0.24 1.07
C ILE A 64 5.16 1.13 2.29
N GLU A 65 6.16 1.82 2.83
CA GLU A 65 6.02 2.80 3.92
C GLU A 65 4.99 3.89 3.59
N TYR A 66 5.03 4.44 2.38
CA TYR A 66 4.06 5.43 1.94
C TYR A 66 2.64 4.85 1.91
N GLY A 67 2.49 3.62 1.42
CA GLY A 67 1.22 2.89 1.44
C GLY A 67 0.70 2.68 2.86
N ASP A 68 1.54 2.20 3.78
CA ASP A 68 1.14 1.96 5.18
C ASP A 68 0.70 3.25 5.89
N MET A 69 1.48 4.33 5.76
CA MET A 69 1.11 5.64 6.33
C MET A 69 -0.22 6.15 5.77
N GLN A 70 -0.43 6.03 4.46
CA GLN A 70 -1.67 6.47 3.82
C GLN A 70 -2.87 5.65 4.32
N LEU A 71 -2.76 4.33 4.36
CA LEU A 71 -3.83 3.45 4.84
C LEU A 71 -4.18 3.72 6.32
N ILE A 72 -3.17 4.00 7.15
CA ILE A 72 -3.37 4.40 8.55
C ILE A 72 -4.10 5.75 8.63
N SER A 73 -3.71 6.72 7.79
CA SER A 73 -4.37 8.04 7.75
C SER A 73 -5.83 7.94 7.30
N GLU A 74 -6.16 7.05 6.36
CA GLU A 74 -7.53 6.80 5.91
C GLU A 74 -8.36 6.12 6.99
N ALA A 75 -7.77 5.17 7.74
CA ALA A 75 -8.42 4.58 8.90
C ALA A 75 -8.74 5.63 9.97
N TYR A 76 -7.78 6.53 10.25
CA TYR A 76 -7.99 7.68 11.13
C TYR A 76 -9.13 8.58 10.64
N ASP A 77 -9.14 8.96 9.37
CA ASP A 77 -10.12 9.90 8.81
C ASP A 77 -11.54 9.32 8.85
N VAL A 78 -11.70 8.06 8.50
CA VAL A 78 -12.99 7.35 8.63
C VAL A 78 -13.44 7.29 10.08
N LEU A 79 -12.55 6.94 11.02
CA LEU A 79 -12.91 6.84 12.44
C LEU A 79 -13.27 8.20 13.05
N LYS A 80 -12.54 9.26 12.71
CA LYS A 80 -12.78 10.62 13.21
C LYS A 80 -14.04 11.20 12.58
N ASN A 81 -14.11 11.26 11.26
CA ASN A 81 -15.20 11.94 10.57
C ASN A 81 -16.45 11.09 10.44
N VAL A 82 -16.37 9.83 10.01
CA VAL A 82 -17.57 8.99 9.92
C VAL A 82 -17.97 8.46 11.30
N GLY A 83 -17.00 8.05 12.11
CA GLY A 83 -17.25 7.49 13.44
C GLY A 83 -17.49 8.52 14.54
N GLY A 84 -17.15 9.80 14.32
CA GLY A 84 -17.27 10.85 15.34
C GLY A 84 -16.47 10.54 16.59
N LEU A 85 -15.25 10.00 16.43
CA LEU A 85 -14.34 9.63 17.53
C LEU A 85 -13.35 10.77 17.81
N GLY A 86 -13.13 11.06 19.09
CA GLY A 86 -12.13 12.03 19.53
C GLY A 86 -10.70 11.47 19.57
N ASN A 87 -9.71 12.34 19.68
CA ASN A 87 -8.28 11.95 19.69
C ASN A 87 -7.93 10.97 20.82
N GLU A 88 -8.53 11.13 22.01
CA GLU A 88 -8.34 10.18 23.12
C GLU A 88 -8.88 8.78 22.82
N GLU A 89 -10.03 8.68 22.14
CA GLU A 89 -10.59 7.39 21.69
C GLU A 89 -9.70 6.77 20.61
N LEU A 90 -9.25 7.56 19.65
CA LEU A 90 -8.33 7.13 18.60
C LEU A 90 -7.02 6.61 19.19
N ALA A 91 -6.43 7.32 20.16
CA ALA A 91 -5.22 6.87 20.87
C ALA A 91 -5.41 5.49 21.49
N ARG A 92 -6.54 5.26 22.19
CA ARG A 92 -6.87 3.94 22.78
C ARG A 92 -7.04 2.85 21.72
N ILE A 93 -7.76 3.14 20.65
CA ILE A 93 -8.06 2.18 19.57
C ILE A 93 -6.77 1.76 18.86
N PHE A 94 -5.92 2.72 18.46
CA PHE A 94 -4.65 2.41 17.80
C PHE A 94 -3.68 1.69 18.74
N ASN A 95 -3.69 2.03 20.03
CA ASN A 95 -2.94 1.27 21.03
C ASN A 95 -3.45 -0.18 21.13
N GLU A 96 -4.76 -0.42 21.18
CA GLU A 96 -5.34 -1.76 21.17
C GLU A 96 -4.97 -2.54 19.90
N TRP A 97 -5.06 -1.91 18.74
CA TRP A 97 -4.65 -2.51 17.47
C TRP A 97 -3.16 -2.90 17.46
N ASN A 98 -2.32 -2.10 18.11
CA ASN A 98 -0.89 -2.37 18.23
C ASN A 98 -0.57 -3.55 19.15
N HIS A 99 -1.51 -4.00 19.99
CA HIS A 99 -1.37 -5.23 20.80
C HIS A 99 -1.92 -6.48 20.07
N GLY A 100 -2.34 -6.32 18.80
CA GLY A 100 -2.94 -7.36 18.00
C GLY A 100 -2.19 -7.63 16.69
N GLU A 101 -2.94 -7.93 15.63
CA GLU A 101 -2.37 -8.26 14.32
C GLU A 101 -1.78 -7.07 13.55
N LEU A 102 -2.14 -5.85 13.96
CA LEU A 102 -1.61 -4.61 13.39
C LEU A 102 -0.37 -4.10 14.12
N GLU A 103 0.17 -4.86 15.09
CA GLU A 103 1.41 -4.56 15.80
C GLU A 103 2.52 -4.13 14.82
N SER A 104 2.86 -2.85 14.88
CA SER A 104 3.84 -2.22 14.00
C SER A 104 4.24 -0.85 14.52
N PHE A 105 5.46 -0.45 14.17
CA PHE A 105 5.99 0.86 14.59
C PHE A 105 5.11 2.03 14.14
N LEU A 106 4.56 1.97 12.92
CA LEU A 106 3.70 3.04 12.42
C LEU A 106 2.38 3.15 13.19
N VAL A 107 1.79 2.03 13.63
CA VAL A 107 0.57 2.03 14.45
C VAL A 107 0.88 2.51 15.87
N GLU A 108 2.00 2.09 16.44
CA GLU A 108 2.52 2.54 17.73
C GLU A 108 2.67 4.07 17.78
N ILE A 109 3.45 4.66 16.87
CA ILE A 109 3.67 6.11 16.87
C ILE A 109 2.38 6.88 16.57
N THR A 110 1.45 6.29 15.80
CA THR A 110 0.15 6.90 15.53
C THR A 110 -0.68 7.01 16.82
N ALA A 111 -0.67 5.96 17.66
CA ALA A 111 -1.34 5.99 18.95
C ALA A 111 -0.75 7.07 19.89
N ASP A 112 0.57 7.28 19.84
CA ASP A 112 1.24 8.29 20.65
C ASP A 112 1.03 9.71 20.12
N ILE A 113 1.01 9.91 18.80
CA ILE A 113 0.71 11.20 18.16
C ILE A 113 -0.64 11.76 18.64
N PHE A 114 -1.67 10.92 18.77
CA PHE A 114 -2.98 11.35 19.26
C PHE A 114 -3.00 11.81 20.73
N LYS A 115 -1.94 11.56 21.50
CA LYS A 115 -1.83 11.98 22.91
C LYS A 115 -1.04 13.29 23.07
N VAL A 116 -0.34 13.73 22.03
CA VAL A 116 0.52 14.91 22.10
C VAL A 116 -0.36 16.16 22.15
N LYS A 117 -0.32 16.87 23.27
CA LYS A 117 -0.98 18.18 23.42
C LYS A 117 -0.17 19.25 22.71
N ASP A 118 -0.87 20.23 22.16
CA ASP A 118 -0.23 21.46 21.69
C ASP A 118 0.25 22.27 22.91
N ASP A 119 1.46 22.80 22.85
CA ASP A 119 2.06 23.62 23.92
C ASP A 119 1.73 25.11 23.75
N LEU A 120 1.19 25.50 22.59
CA LEU A 120 0.84 26.88 22.25
C LEU A 120 -0.67 27.17 22.35
N SER A 121 -1.54 26.16 22.27
CA SER A 121 -3.00 26.32 22.33
C SER A 121 -3.71 25.10 22.91
N GLU A 122 -5.02 25.21 23.17
CA GLU A 122 -5.82 24.08 23.64
C GLU A 122 -6.03 23.02 22.54
N GLY A 123 -6.02 21.75 22.95
CA GLY A 123 -6.23 20.58 22.09
C GLY A 123 -4.96 19.79 21.81
N GLU A 124 -5.06 18.77 20.96
CA GLU A 124 -3.93 17.96 20.51
C GLU A 124 -3.19 18.58 19.33
N LEU A 125 -1.86 18.43 19.32
CA LEU A 125 -0.97 18.99 18.31
C LEU A 125 -1.33 18.53 16.89
N VAL A 126 -1.77 17.27 16.72
CA VAL A 126 -2.13 16.71 15.41
C VAL A 126 -3.22 17.51 14.70
N ASP A 127 -4.13 18.14 15.44
CA ASP A 127 -5.21 18.96 14.89
C ASP A 127 -4.77 20.39 14.53
N LYS A 128 -3.54 20.77 14.91
CA LYS A 128 -2.91 22.05 14.57
C LYS A 128 -1.91 21.92 13.42
N ILE A 129 -1.50 20.69 13.08
CA ILE A 129 -0.57 20.44 11.98
C ILE A 129 -1.26 20.71 10.64
N LEU A 130 -0.62 21.52 9.80
CA LEU A 130 -1.08 21.78 8.44
C LEU A 130 -1.14 20.47 7.65
N ASP A 131 -2.28 20.21 7.01
CA ASP A 131 -2.59 19.04 6.18
C ASP A 131 -1.90 19.09 4.80
N LYS A 132 -0.59 19.38 4.79
CA LYS A 132 0.25 19.52 3.61
C LYS A 132 1.51 18.69 3.77
N THR A 133 1.57 17.57 3.09
CA THR A 133 2.69 16.63 3.23
C THR A 133 3.80 16.92 2.22
N GLY A 134 5.06 16.87 2.69
CA GLY A 134 6.23 16.86 1.82
C GLY A 134 6.59 15.45 1.32
N MET A 135 7.52 15.36 0.36
CA MET A 135 8.13 14.09 -0.05
C MET A 135 9.57 14.27 -0.52
N LYS A 136 10.42 13.27 -0.24
CA LYS A 136 11.85 13.26 -0.61
C LYS A 136 12.16 12.46 -1.89
N GLY A 137 11.13 12.03 -2.64
CA GLY A 137 11.26 11.43 -3.97
C GLY A 137 11.27 9.89 -4.06
N THR A 138 11.63 9.16 -3.00
CA THR A 138 11.75 7.67 -3.06
C THR A 138 10.43 6.94 -3.34
N GLY A 139 9.32 7.43 -2.79
CA GLY A 139 7.98 6.91 -3.13
C GLY A 139 7.64 7.08 -4.62
N LYS A 140 8.00 8.23 -5.21
CA LYS A 140 7.83 8.51 -6.65
C LYS A 140 8.64 7.53 -7.50
N TRP A 141 9.89 7.27 -7.14
CA TRP A 141 10.73 6.31 -7.88
C TRP A 141 10.15 4.89 -7.86
N THR A 142 9.53 4.47 -6.75
CA THR A 142 8.87 3.17 -6.67
C THR A 142 7.74 3.06 -7.69
N VAL A 143 6.88 4.07 -7.78
CA VAL A 143 5.76 4.09 -8.75
C VAL A 143 6.29 4.14 -10.19
N GLN A 144 7.35 4.91 -10.46
CA GLN A 144 7.98 4.97 -11.77
C GLN A 144 8.55 3.61 -12.19
N GLN A 145 9.26 2.92 -11.28
CA GLN A 145 9.80 1.59 -11.56
C GLN A 145 8.70 0.53 -11.69
N ALA A 146 7.59 0.66 -10.96
CA ALA A 146 6.43 -0.22 -11.12
C ALA A 146 5.84 -0.10 -12.54
N ALA A 147 5.69 1.13 -13.05
CA ALA A 147 5.25 1.37 -14.42
C ALA A 147 6.24 0.81 -15.46
N GLU A 148 7.54 1.08 -15.30
CA GLU A 148 8.60 0.58 -16.20
C GLU A 148 8.59 -0.96 -16.30
N LEU A 149 8.36 -1.64 -15.18
CA LEU A 149 8.31 -3.10 -15.09
C LEU A 149 6.94 -3.70 -15.42
N SER A 150 5.96 -2.88 -15.78
CA SER A 150 4.56 -3.32 -15.98
C SER A 150 3.97 -4.06 -14.76
N VAL A 151 4.34 -3.63 -13.56
CA VAL A 151 3.82 -4.15 -12.28
C VAL A 151 2.80 -3.18 -11.71
N ALA A 152 1.57 -3.64 -11.49
CA ALA A 152 0.54 -2.83 -10.85
C ALA A 152 0.85 -2.63 -9.36
N ALA A 153 1.02 -1.37 -8.94
CA ALA A 153 1.18 -0.97 -7.54
C ALA A 153 0.21 0.15 -7.14
N PRO A 154 -1.11 -0.04 -7.32
CA PRO A 154 -2.09 1.04 -7.19
C PRO A 154 -2.23 1.59 -5.76
N THR A 155 -1.96 0.80 -4.72
CA THR A 155 -2.00 1.28 -3.32
C THR A 155 -0.87 2.27 -3.04
N ILE A 156 0.34 1.93 -3.50
CA ILE A 156 1.52 2.80 -3.39
C ILE A 156 1.34 4.04 -4.26
N ALA A 157 0.78 3.91 -5.47
CA ALA A 157 0.47 5.05 -6.33
C ALA A 157 -0.56 6.00 -5.68
N ALA A 158 -1.65 5.47 -5.13
CA ALA A 158 -2.66 6.26 -4.44
C ALA A 158 -2.07 7.06 -3.27
N SER A 159 -1.14 6.46 -2.50
CA SER A 159 -0.44 7.17 -1.42
C SER A 159 0.42 8.34 -1.92
N LEU A 160 0.94 8.27 -3.14
CA LEU A 160 1.69 9.36 -3.75
C LEU A 160 0.75 10.48 -4.21
N ASP A 161 -0.37 10.12 -4.85
CA ASP A 161 -1.39 11.07 -5.30
C ASP A 161 -2.01 11.83 -4.13
N CYS A 162 -2.29 11.16 -3.01
CA CYS A 162 -2.78 11.82 -1.79
C CYS A 162 -1.82 12.89 -1.29
N ARG A 163 -0.50 12.63 -1.36
CA ARG A 163 0.51 13.62 -0.97
C ARG A 163 0.52 14.81 -1.94
N PHE A 164 0.44 14.56 -3.26
CA PHE A 164 0.34 15.63 -4.25
C PHE A 164 -0.88 16.51 -4.00
N LEU A 165 -2.06 15.92 -3.81
CA LEU A 165 -3.30 16.65 -3.54
C LEU A 165 -3.26 17.41 -2.21
N SER A 166 -2.66 16.82 -1.16
CA SER A 166 -2.46 17.53 0.12
C SER A 166 -1.60 18.80 -0.07
N GLY A 167 -0.65 18.75 -1.02
CA GLY A 167 0.22 19.86 -1.43
C GLY A 167 -0.54 21.09 -1.92
N LEU A 168 -1.68 20.89 -2.56
CA LEU A 168 -2.53 21.91 -3.21
C LEU A 168 -3.51 22.56 -2.22
N LYS A 169 -3.05 22.91 -1.01
CA LYS A 169 -3.91 23.36 0.10
C LYS A 169 -4.84 24.52 -0.28
N GLU A 170 -4.30 25.61 -0.82
CA GLU A 170 -5.07 26.79 -1.21
C GLU A 170 -6.10 26.48 -2.31
N GLU A 171 -5.73 25.66 -3.29
CA GLU A 171 -6.65 25.21 -4.34
C GLU A 171 -7.80 24.38 -3.78
N ARG A 172 -7.53 23.52 -2.78
CA ARG A 172 -8.55 22.70 -2.11
C ARG A 172 -9.53 23.56 -1.32
N GLU A 173 -9.05 24.55 -0.57
CA GLU A 173 -9.91 25.47 0.19
C GLU A 173 -10.79 26.31 -0.74
N ASN A 174 -10.22 26.82 -1.83
CA ASN A 174 -10.99 27.54 -2.86
C ASN A 174 -12.03 26.63 -3.53
N ALA A 175 -11.66 25.39 -3.87
CA ALA A 175 -12.58 24.42 -4.44
C ALA A 175 -13.74 24.08 -3.48
N GLU A 176 -13.46 23.91 -2.18
CA GLU A 176 -14.48 23.69 -1.17
C GLU A 176 -15.51 24.82 -1.13
N ALA A 177 -15.05 26.09 -1.13
CA ALA A 177 -15.92 27.26 -1.14
C ALA A 177 -16.82 27.30 -2.39
N ILE A 178 -16.23 27.11 -3.58
CA ILE A 178 -16.96 27.11 -4.86
C ILE A 178 -18.00 25.99 -4.91
N LEU A 179 -17.63 24.77 -4.47
CA LEU A 179 -18.55 23.63 -4.51
C LEU A 179 -19.70 23.79 -3.52
N LYS A 180 -19.45 24.37 -2.33
CA LYS A 180 -20.52 24.74 -1.40
C LYS A 180 -21.47 25.78 -2.00
N GLU A 181 -20.95 26.80 -2.68
CA GLU A 181 -21.77 27.80 -3.39
C GLU A 181 -22.61 27.16 -4.50
N ALA A 182 -22.07 26.13 -5.18
CA ALA A 182 -22.79 25.34 -6.18
C ALA A 182 -23.85 24.37 -5.59
N GLY A 183 -24.04 24.35 -4.27
CA GLY A 183 -25.06 23.54 -3.59
C GLY A 183 -24.57 22.18 -3.09
N MET A 184 -23.24 21.94 -3.04
CA MET A 184 -22.70 20.74 -2.42
C MET A 184 -22.97 20.75 -0.91
N VAL A 185 -23.57 19.66 -0.42
CA VAL A 185 -23.93 19.48 0.98
C VAL A 185 -23.08 18.38 1.62
N ASP A 186 -22.65 18.61 2.86
CA ASP A 186 -21.91 17.64 3.65
C ASP A 186 -22.76 16.39 3.93
N GLN A 187 -22.20 15.22 3.63
CA GLN A 187 -22.85 13.91 3.80
C GLN A 187 -22.45 13.19 5.09
N VAL A 188 -21.45 13.70 5.82
CA VAL A 188 -20.90 13.03 7.00
C VAL A 188 -21.95 12.89 8.10
N GLU A 189 -22.66 13.97 8.44
CA GLU A 189 -23.68 13.96 9.50
C GLU A 189 -24.84 12.98 9.24
N PRO A 190 -25.50 12.98 8.06
CA PRO A 190 -26.52 11.98 7.73
C PRO A 190 -26.01 10.55 7.87
N VAL A 191 -24.79 10.27 7.40
CA VAL A 191 -24.20 8.94 7.45
C VAL A 191 -23.88 8.55 8.90
N ARG A 192 -23.30 9.46 9.68
CA ARG A 192 -22.87 9.25 11.08
C ARG A 192 -24.03 8.84 12.00
N LYS A 193 -25.23 9.38 11.81
CA LYS A 193 -26.41 9.11 12.67
C LYS A 193 -26.81 7.63 12.76
N GLY A 194 -26.44 6.81 11.77
CA GLY A 194 -26.74 5.38 11.73
C GLY A 194 -25.59 4.44 12.14
N ILE A 195 -24.45 4.99 12.58
CA ILE A 195 -23.23 4.20 12.79
C ILE A 195 -23.19 3.53 14.15
N ASP A 196 -23.09 2.20 14.14
CA ASP A 196 -22.55 1.44 15.26
C ASP A 196 -21.03 1.65 15.32
N LYS A 197 -20.59 2.50 16.26
CA LYS A 197 -19.17 2.83 16.44
C LYS A 197 -18.30 1.58 16.65
N LYS A 198 -18.76 0.62 17.45
CA LYS A 198 -17.98 -0.59 17.76
C LYS A 198 -17.77 -1.43 16.52
N ARG A 199 -18.83 -1.60 15.71
CA ARG A 199 -18.75 -2.29 14.43
C ARG A 199 -17.86 -1.54 13.44
N LEU A 200 -17.98 -0.22 13.36
CA LEU A 200 -17.12 0.58 12.47
C LEU A 200 -15.64 0.42 12.82
N ILE A 201 -15.30 0.48 14.11
CA ILE A 201 -13.91 0.29 14.57
C ILE A 201 -13.36 -1.06 14.11
N ASP A 202 -14.12 -2.14 14.31
CA ASP A 202 -13.69 -3.46 13.86
C ASP A 202 -13.62 -3.57 12.33
N ASP A 203 -14.59 -2.99 11.62
CA ASP A 203 -14.63 -3.02 10.16
C ASP A 203 -13.43 -2.25 9.56
N VAL A 204 -13.08 -1.09 10.09
CA VAL A 204 -11.91 -0.29 9.69
C VAL A 204 -10.62 -1.04 9.99
N ARG A 205 -10.50 -1.68 11.16
CA ARG A 205 -9.36 -2.53 11.52
C ARG A 205 -9.14 -3.65 10.49
N GLN A 206 -10.22 -4.34 10.11
CA GLN A 206 -10.17 -5.39 9.10
C GLN A 206 -9.83 -4.86 7.70
N ALA A 207 -10.40 -3.71 7.31
CA ALA A 207 -10.14 -3.03 6.04
C ALA A 207 -8.68 -2.59 5.91
N LEU A 208 -8.12 -1.99 6.97
CA LEU A 208 -6.73 -1.59 7.06
C LEU A 208 -5.81 -2.79 6.88
N TYR A 209 -6.06 -3.88 7.62
CA TYR A 209 -5.25 -5.09 7.52
C TYR A 209 -5.29 -5.73 6.12
N ALA A 210 -6.47 -5.85 5.51
CA ALA A 210 -6.62 -6.39 4.16
C ALA A 210 -5.94 -5.50 3.10
N SER A 211 -6.05 -4.18 3.24
CA SER A 211 -5.38 -3.23 2.35
C SER A 211 -3.86 -3.30 2.49
N LYS A 212 -3.36 -3.51 3.71
CA LYS A 212 -1.93 -3.72 3.98
C LYS A 212 -1.41 -4.96 3.24
N ILE A 213 -2.12 -6.09 3.28
CA ILE A 213 -1.75 -7.29 2.49
C ILE A 213 -1.59 -6.95 1.00
N CYS A 214 -2.52 -6.20 0.42
CA CYS A 214 -2.42 -5.78 -0.98
C CYS A 214 -1.19 -4.89 -1.24
N SER A 215 -0.91 -3.91 -0.38
CA SER A 215 0.26 -3.03 -0.50
C SER A 215 1.57 -3.81 -0.51
N TYR A 216 1.73 -4.74 0.44
CA TYR A 216 2.93 -5.60 0.49
C TYR A 216 2.98 -6.55 -0.69
N ALA A 217 1.86 -7.14 -1.12
CA ALA A 217 1.82 -7.99 -2.32
C ALA A 217 2.34 -7.25 -3.56
N GLN A 218 1.93 -6.00 -3.75
CA GLN A 218 2.38 -5.15 -4.84
C GLN A 218 3.89 -4.86 -4.76
N GLY A 219 4.39 -4.49 -3.58
CA GLY A 219 5.82 -4.25 -3.35
C GLY A 219 6.68 -5.50 -3.57
N MET A 220 6.26 -6.65 -3.07
CA MET A 220 7.00 -7.91 -3.25
C MET A 220 7.00 -8.37 -4.71
N ASN A 221 5.89 -8.18 -5.43
CA ASN A 221 5.83 -8.44 -6.87
C ASN A 221 6.77 -7.53 -7.67
N LEU A 222 6.92 -6.27 -7.25
CA LEU A 222 7.87 -5.33 -7.85
C LEU A 222 9.32 -5.77 -7.64
N LEU A 223 9.67 -6.22 -6.43
CA LEU A 223 10.99 -6.80 -6.15
C LEU A 223 11.26 -8.03 -7.02
N ARG A 224 10.28 -8.95 -7.13
CA ARG A 224 10.40 -10.15 -7.97
C ARG A 224 10.64 -9.77 -9.43
N ALA A 225 9.84 -8.87 -9.99
CA ALA A 225 9.97 -8.44 -11.38
C ALA A 225 11.35 -7.84 -11.66
N LYS A 226 11.86 -6.96 -10.79
CA LYS A 226 13.20 -6.40 -10.94
C LYS A 226 14.30 -7.45 -10.78
N SER A 227 14.14 -8.37 -9.84
CA SER A 227 15.06 -9.49 -9.64
C SER A 227 15.20 -10.34 -10.90
N ILE A 228 14.07 -10.64 -11.57
CA ILE A 228 14.05 -11.39 -12.84
C ILE A 228 14.72 -10.57 -13.95
N GLU A 229 14.35 -9.29 -14.12
CA GLU A 229 14.93 -8.40 -15.15
C GLU A 229 16.46 -8.30 -15.04
N LYS A 230 16.98 -8.24 -13.80
CA LYS A 230 18.41 -8.04 -13.54
C LYS A 230 19.18 -9.32 -13.22
N GLY A 231 18.52 -10.47 -13.12
CA GLY A 231 19.14 -11.72 -12.69
C GLY A 231 19.73 -11.66 -11.27
N TRP A 232 19.12 -10.89 -10.35
CA TRP A 232 19.66 -10.70 -9.01
C TRP A 232 19.46 -11.90 -8.07
N GLY A 233 18.46 -12.75 -8.35
CA GLY A 233 18.16 -13.90 -7.50
C GLY A 233 17.75 -13.51 -6.08
N LEU A 234 16.98 -12.43 -5.92
CA LEU A 234 16.53 -11.94 -4.61
C LEU A 234 15.73 -13.01 -3.87
N ASP A 235 16.11 -13.27 -2.61
CA ASP A 235 15.31 -14.05 -1.67
C ASP A 235 14.29 -13.12 -0.99
N LEU A 236 13.03 -13.23 -1.41
CA LEU A 236 11.93 -12.44 -0.89
C LEU A 236 11.59 -12.73 0.58
N GLY A 237 11.85 -13.95 1.05
CA GLY A 237 11.73 -14.29 2.47
C GLY A 237 12.77 -13.56 3.31
N GLU A 238 14.01 -13.49 2.82
CA GLU A 238 15.08 -12.70 3.46
C GLU A 238 14.80 -11.19 3.44
N MET A 239 14.21 -10.65 2.36
CA MET A 239 13.79 -9.25 2.32
C MET A 239 12.78 -8.94 3.44
N ALA A 240 11.80 -9.83 3.63
CA ALA A 240 10.85 -9.70 4.72
C ALA A 240 11.52 -9.85 6.09
N ARG A 241 12.45 -10.80 6.25
CA ARG A 241 13.20 -11.01 7.50
C ARG A 241 13.95 -9.76 7.94
N ILE A 242 14.73 -9.13 7.05
CA ILE A 242 15.52 -7.94 7.40
C ILE A 242 14.67 -6.70 7.65
N TRP A 243 13.39 -6.71 7.26
CA TRP A 243 12.44 -5.66 7.59
C TRP A 243 11.71 -5.89 8.93
N LYS A 244 11.82 -7.07 9.56
CA LYS A 244 11.15 -7.36 10.84
C LYS A 244 11.55 -6.41 11.99
N GLY A 245 12.73 -5.81 11.91
CA GLY A 245 13.25 -4.89 12.92
C GLY A 245 14.11 -3.78 12.32
N GLY A 246 14.33 -2.72 13.09
CA GLY A 246 15.19 -1.59 12.72
C GLY A 246 14.63 -0.63 11.67
N CYS A 247 13.81 -1.09 10.72
CA CYS A 247 13.21 -0.23 9.69
C CYS A 247 11.91 0.46 10.14
N ILE A 248 11.37 1.36 9.31
CA ILE A 248 10.11 2.08 9.60
C ILE A 248 8.89 1.17 9.48
N ILE A 249 8.88 0.27 8.50
CA ILE A 249 7.74 -0.64 8.26
C ILE A 249 7.77 -1.89 9.16
N ARG A 250 8.62 -1.91 10.19
CA ARG A 250 8.78 -3.06 11.10
C ARG A 250 7.46 -3.40 11.78
N ALA A 251 7.11 -4.68 11.73
CA ALA A 251 5.82 -5.19 12.18
C ALA A 251 5.89 -6.70 12.39
N LYS A 252 5.07 -7.23 13.30
CA LYS A 252 4.84 -8.67 13.44
C LYS A 252 4.35 -9.31 12.13
N PHE A 253 3.63 -8.52 11.32
CA PHE A 253 3.16 -8.87 9.97
C PHE A 253 4.27 -9.40 9.05
N LEU A 254 5.50 -8.92 9.17
CA LEU A 254 6.61 -9.31 8.30
C LEU A 254 7.10 -10.73 8.53
N ASP A 255 6.95 -11.27 9.73
CA ASP A 255 7.26 -12.68 9.99
C ASP A 255 6.35 -13.60 9.16
N ARG A 256 5.08 -13.22 9.01
CA ARG A 256 4.12 -13.97 8.19
C ARG A 256 4.46 -13.92 6.71
N ILE A 257 4.95 -12.79 6.21
CA ILE A 257 5.43 -12.66 4.82
C ILE A 257 6.66 -13.55 4.60
N LYS A 258 7.62 -13.52 5.53
CA LYS A 258 8.78 -14.42 5.51
C LYS A 258 8.33 -15.89 5.47
N GLN A 259 7.38 -16.28 6.31
CA GLN A 259 6.84 -17.65 6.33
C GLN A 259 6.16 -18.03 5.00
N ALA A 260 5.39 -17.12 4.38
CA ALA A 260 4.76 -17.35 3.08
C ALA A 260 5.79 -17.67 1.98
N TYR A 261 6.87 -16.87 1.88
CA TYR A 261 7.94 -17.14 0.92
C TYR A 261 8.82 -18.34 1.29
N ARG A 262 8.93 -18.69 2.58
CA ARG A 262 9.55 -19.96 3.00
C ARG A 262 8.73 -21.17 2.57
N ARG A 263 7.40 -21.10 2.64
CA ARG A 263 6.51 -22.17 2.17
C ARG A 263 6.56 -22.31 0.65
N ASN A 264 6.61 -21.20 -0.07
CA ASN A 264 6.68 -21.18 -1.52
C ASN A 264 7.57 -20.01 -2.01
N PRO A 265 8.85 -20.26 -2.33
CA PRO A 265 9.74 -19.24 -2.86
C PRO A 265 9.25 -18.62 -4.18
N ASP A 266 8.51 -19.39 -4.99
CA ASP A 266 7.94 -18.98 -6.28
C ASP A 266 6.52 -18.40 -6.16
N LEU A 267 6.12 -18.00 -4.95
CA LEU A 267 4.78 -17.45 -4.70
C LEU A 267 4.48 -16.26 -5.62
N ALA A 268 3.46 -16.40 -6.47
CA ALA A 268 3.08 -15.42 -7.46
C ALA A 268 2.57 -14.09 -6.87
N SER A 269 1.97 -14.12 -5.68
CA SER A 269 1.53 -12.95 -4.93
C SER A 269 1.21 -13.35 -3.50
N LEU A 270 1.42 -12.46 -2.53
CA LEU A 270 0.99 -12.71 -1.14
C LEU A 270 -0.52 -12.95 -1.03
N VAL A 271 -1.32 -12.41 -1.94
CA VAL A 271 -2.78 -12.61 -1.96
C VAL A 271 -3.19 -14.08 -2.15
N VAL A 272 -2.31 -14.92 -2.74
CA VAL A 272 -2.59 -16.34 -3.01
C VAL A 272 -1.85 -17.29 -2.07
N ASP A 273 -1.11 -16.78 -1.09
CA ASP A 273 -0.64 -17.61 0.01
C ASP A 273 -1.85 -18.15 0.81
N PRO A 274 -1.89 -19.43 1.21
CA PRO A 274 -3.07 -20.02 1.85
C PRO A 274 -3.56 -19.30 3.11
N GLU A 275 -2.64 -18.76 3.93
CA GLU A 275 -3.00 -18.08 5.17
C GLU A 275 -3.55 -16.68 4.90
N PHE A 276 -2.86 -15.91 4.05
CA PHE A 276 -3.34 -14.58 3.66
C PHE A 276 -4.63 -14.65 2.84
N ALA A 277 -4.76 -15.62 1.92
CA ALA A 277 -5.99 -15.81 1.14
C ALA A 277 -7.21 -16.05 2.04
N LYS A 278 -7.06 -16.86 3.08
CA LYS A 278 -8.12 -17.10 4.08
C LYS A 278 -8.53 -15.80 4.77
N GLU A 279 -7.57 -14.98 5.19
CA GLU A 279 -7.85 -13.70 5.84
C GLU A 279 -8.50 -12.67 4.91
N MET A 280 -8.07 -12.63 3.65
CA MET A 280 -8.69 -11.78 2.63
C MET A 280 -10.17 -12.14 2.45
N VAL A 281 -10.50 -13.44 2.39
CA VAL A 281 -11.89 -13.92 2.31
C VAL A 281 -12.71 -13.54 3.55
N GLN A 282 -12.12 -13.64 4.74
CA GLN A 282 -12.79 -13.30 6.00
C GLN A 282 -13.07 -11.79 6.11
N ARG A 283 -12.14 -10.95 5.65
CA ARG A 283 -12.16 -9.49 5.89
C ARG A 283 -12.83 -8.69 4.78
N GLN A 284 -12.93 -9.24 3.56
CA GLN A 284 -13.42 -8.48 2.41
C GLN A 284 -14.82 -7.86 2.62
N ALA A 285 -15.68 -8.49 3.42
CA ALA A 285 -17.01 -7.94 3.69
C ALA A 285 -16.94 -6.65 4.54
N ALA A 286 -16.12 -6.65 5.59
CA ALA A 286 -15.84 -5.47 6.41
C ALA A 286 -15.18 -4.37 5.56
N TRP A 287 -14.20 -4.75 4.76
CA TRP A 287 -13.50 -3.85 3.87
C TRP A 287 -14.42 -3.13 2.88
N ARG A 288 -15.35 -3.87 2.23
CA ARG A 288 -16.36 -3.27 1.34
C ARG A 288 -17.30 -2.32 2.06
N ARG A 289 -17.68 -2.64 3.30
CA ARG A 289 -18.52 -1.74 4.11
C ARG A 289 -17.80 -0.42 4.38
N VAL A 290 -16.52 -0.46 4.78
CA VAL A 290 -15.73 0.75 5.03
C VAL A 290 -15.60 1.59 3.76
N VAL A 291 -15.21 0.98 2.63
CA VAL A 291 -15.07 1.70 1.36
C VAL A 291 -16.41 2.29 0.92
N GLY A 292 -17.49 1.50 0.95
CA GLY A 292 -18.82 1.98 0.57
C GLY A 292 -19.31 3.11 1.46
N LEU A 293 -19.05 3.01 2.77
CA LEU A 293 -19.44 4.02 3.74
C LEU A 293 -18.66 5.32 3.56
N ALA A 294 -17.35 5.25 3.38
CA ALA A 294 -16.50 6.41 3.13
C ALA A 294 -16.95 7.14 1.85
N VAL A 295 -17.21 6.40 0.77
CA VAL A 295 -17.75 6.96 -0.48
C VAL A 295 -19.11 7.63 -0.26
N GLN A 296 -20.02 7.00 0.47
CA GLN A 296 -21.33 7.60 0.80
C GLN A 296 -21.21 8.88 1.63
N ALA A 297 -20.25 8.94 2.55
CA ALA A 297 -19.99 10.10 3.39
C ALA A 297 -19.17 11.20 2.69
N GLY A 298 -18.70 10.98 1.46
CA GLY A 298 -17.78 11.91 0.78
C GLY A 298 -16.38 11.95 1.38
N ILE A 299 -16.00 10.94 2.17
CA ILE A 299 -14.66 10.79 2.76
C ILE A 299 -13.76 9.99 1.80
N SER A 300 -12.64 10.59 1.41
CA SER A 300 -11.73 9.99 0.44
C SER A 300 -10.87 8.90 1.08
N THR A 301 -10.90 7.69 0.52
CA THR A 301 -10.04 6.57 0.95
C THR A 301 -9.29 5.92 -0.23
N PRO A 302 -8.40 6.67 -0.93
CA PRO A 302 -7.82 6.21 -2.19
C PRO A 302 -7.01 4.93 -2.05
N GLY A 303 -6.23 4.79 -0.99
CA GLY A 303 -5.42 3.61 -0.70
C GLY A 303 -6.27 2.37 -0.45
N MET A 304 -7.32 2.46 0.38
CA MET A 304 -8.25 1.35 0.63
C MET A 304 -9.06 1.00 -0.62
N CYS A 305 -9.54 2.00 -1.37
CA CYS A 305 -10.27 1.80 -2.63
C CYS A 305 -9.41 1.11 -3.68
N ALA A 306 -8.19 1.60 -3.91
CA ALA A 306 -7.24 1.05 -4.86
C ALA A 306 -6.82 -0.37 -4.50
N SER A 307 -6.61 -0.63 -3.20
CA SER A 307 -6.30 -1.96 -2.69
C SER A 307 -7.46 -2.95 -2.93
N LEU A 308 -8.72 -2.51 -2.75
CA LEU A 308 -9.90 -3.34 -2.98
C LEU A 308 -10.08 -3.65 -4.47
N ALA A 309 -9.91 -2.63 -5.32
CA ALA A 309 -9.95 -2.78 -6.77
C ALA A 309 -8.84 -3.73 -7.27
N TYR A 310 -7.63 -3.64 -6.70
CA TYR A 310 -6.53 -4.57 -6.98
C TYR A 310 -6.92 -6.01 -6.64
N PHE A 311 -7.43 -6.25 -5.43
CA PHE A 311 -7.89 -7.58 -5.01
C PHE A 311 -8.99 -8.14 -5.93
N ASP A 312 -10.02 -7.33 -6.24
CA ASP A 312 -11.13 -7.74 -7.09
C ASP A 312 -10.73 -7.99 -8.54
N THR A 313 -9.76 -7.23 -9.06
CA THR A 313 -9.20 -7.45 -10.39
C THR A 313 -8.36 -8.72 -10.41
N TYR A 314 -7.47 -8.90 -9.44
CA TYR A 314 -6.52 -10.01 -9.41
C TYR A 314 -7.20 -11.38 -9.25
N ARG A 315 -8.31 -11.45 -8.49
CA ARG A 315 -9.01 -12.73 -8.22
C ARG A 315 -9.97 -13.20 -9.31
N ARG A 316 -10.16 -12.42 -10.39
CA ARG A 316 -11.13 -12.72 -11.44
C ARG A 316 -10.45 -13.29 -12.69
N ALA A 317 -10.83 -14.51 -13.07
CA ALA A 317 -10.32 -15.16 -14.29
C ALA A 317 -10.72 -14.44 -15.59
N ARG A 318 -11.83 -13.68 -15.60
CA ARG A 318 -12.28 -12.90 -16.76
C ARG A 318 -12.55 -11.46 -16.39
N LEU A 319 -11.77 -10.56 -17.00
CA LEU A 319 -11.85 -9.11 -16.87
C LEU A 319 -12.49 -8.48 -18.11
N PRO A 320 -13.00 -7.24 -18.02
CA PRO A 320 -13.60 -6.53 -19.15
C PRO A 320 -12.58 -6.10 -20.23
N ALA A 321 -11.31 -6.49 -20.11
CA ALA A 321 -10.25 -6.18 -21.08
C ALA A 321 -10.52 -6.75 -22.49
N ASN A 322 -11.44 -7.72 -22.63
CA ASN A 322 -11.90 -8.17 -23.93
C ASN A 322 -12.56 -7.05 -24.75
N LEU A 323 -13.29 -6.12 -24.10
CA LEU A 323 -13.87 -4.96 -24.79
C LEU A 323 -12.79 -3.95 -25.19
N VAL A 324 -11.80 -3.73 -24.32
CA VAL A 324 -10.64 -2.87 -24.64
C VAL A 324 -9.87 -3.41 -25.85
N GLN A 325 -9.63 -4.73 -25.91
CA GLN A 325 -9.04 -5.38 -27.07
C GLN A 325 -9.89 -5.19 -28.34
N ALA A 326 -11.21 -5.34 -28.25
CA ALA A 326 -12.11 -5.12 -29.37
C ALA A 326 -12.07 -3.66 -29.87
N GLN A 327 -12.07 -2.68 -28.95
CA GLN A 327 -11.94 -1.27 -29.30
C GLN A 327 -10.62 -0.99 -30.04
N ARG A 328 -9.50 -1.49 -29.49
CA ARG A 328 -8.16 -1.33 -30.09
C ARG A 328 -8.08 -1.93 -31.49
N ASP A 329 -8.65 -3.11 -31.70
CA ASP A 329 -8.71 -3.72 -33.03
C ASP A 329 -9.61 -2.93 -33.98
N LEU A 330 -10.72 -2.37 -33.49
CA LEU A 330 -11.66 -1.60 -34.30
C LEU A 330 -11.06 -0.32 -34.85
N PHE A 331 -10.47 0.53 -34.01
CA PHE A 331 -9.94 1.83 -34.48
C PHE A 331 -8.52 1.75 -35.04
N GLY A 332 -7.74 0.73 -34.64
CA GLY A 332 -6.29 0.72 -34.87
C GLY A 332 -5.73 -0.59 -35.45
N ALA A 333 -6.59 -1.57 -35.77
CA ALA A 333 -6.17 -2.88 -36.29
C ALA A 333 -5.08 -3.55 -35.43
N HIS A 334 -5.12 -3.34 -34.10
CA HIS A 334 -4.13 -3.84 -33.16
C HIS A 334 -4.18 -5.36 -32.93
N THR A 335 -5.09 -6.06 -33.58
CA THR A 335 -5.36 -7.50 -33.40
C THR A 335 -5.81 -7.87 -31.98
N TYR A 336 -6.29 -9.10 -31.81
CA TYR A 336 -6.63 -9.69 -30.53
C TYR A 336 -6.46 -11.21 -30.55
N GLU A 337 -6.29 -11.81 -29.38
CA GLU A 337 -6.30 -13.26 -29.20
C GLU A 337 -7.69 -13.77 -28.80
N ARG A 338 -7.93 -15.07 -28.97
CA ARG A 338 -9.21 -15.70 -28.67
C ARG A 338 -9.09 -16.80 -27.62
N VAL A 339 -10.18 -17.01 -26.87
CA VAL A 339 -10.25 -18.06 -25.84
C VAL A 339 -10.54 -19.45 -26.41
N ASP A 340 -11.03 -19.53 -27.64
CA ASP A 340 -11.46 -20.78 -28.30
C ASP A 340 -10.43 -21.33 -29.30
N ARG A 341 -9.34 -20.60 -29.58
CA ARG A 341 -8.29 -21.03 -30.53
C ARG A 341 -7.03 -20.15 -30.40
N PRO A 342 -5.83 -20.70 -30.66
CA PRO A 342 -4.59 -19.93 -30.68
C PRO A 342 -4.50 -19.03 -31.92
N GLY A 343 -3.75 -17.93 -31.80
CA GLY A 343 -3.42 -17.02 -32.90
C GLY A 343 -3.82 -15.56 -32.65
N ALA A 344 -3.38 -14.68 -33.56
CA ALA A 344 -3.75 -13.27 -33.58
C ALA A 344 -4.81 -13.03 -34.67
N PHE A 345 -5.89 -12.34 -34.30
CA PHE A 345 -7.06 -12.11 -35.14
C PHE A 345 -7.28 -10.62 -35.34
N HIS A 346 -7.60 -10.22 -36.56
CA HIS A 346 -8.14 -8.90 -36.88
C HIS A 346 -9.57 -9.06 -37.40
N THR A 347 -10.44 -8.11 -37.07
CA THR A 347 -11.83 -8.10 -37.54
C THR A 347 -12.14 -6.84 -38.33
N GLU A 348 -12.77 -7.00 -39.50
CA GLU A 348 -13.31 -5.86 -40.27
C GLU A 348 -14.65 -5.38 -39.64
N TRP A 349 -14.59 -4.75 -38.47
CA TRP A 349 -15.75 -4.41 -37.63
C TRP A 349 -16.84 -3.63 -38.39
N THR A 350 -16.47 -2.55 -39.10
CA THR A 350 -17.41 -1.70 -39.84
C THR A 350 -18.13 -2.45 -40.96
N LYS A 351 -17.44 -3.39 -41.62
CA LYS A 351 -18.01 -4.21 -42.69
C LYS A 351 -19.03 -5.21 -42.15
N LEU A 352 -18.74 -5.81 -40.99
CA LEU A 352 -19.67 -6.71 -40.31
C LEU A 352 -20.90 -5.97 -39.78
N ALA A 353 -20.72 -4.80 -39.15
CA ALA A 353 -21.81 -3.98 -38.64
C ALA A 353 -22.76 -3.51 -39.78
N LYS A 354 -22.20 -3.13 -40.94
CA LYS A 354 -23.01 -2.82 -42.12
C LYS A 354 -23.83 -4.02 -42.59
N LYS A 355 -23.23 -5.21 -42.65
CA LYS A 355 -23.94 -6.44 -43.04
C LYS A 355 -25.03 -6.85 -42.06
N SER A 356 -24.87 -6.59 -40.77
CA SER A 356 -25.89 -6.91 -39.76
C SER A 356 -27.11 -6.00 -39.81
N ASN A 357 -26.96 -4.75 -40.25
CA ASN A 357 -28.08 -3.80 -40.40
C ASN A 357 -28.99 -4.05 -41.62
N PHE A 358 -28.69 -5.08 -42.43
CA PHE A 358 -29.52 -5.54 -43.56
C PHE A 358 -30.26 -6.86 -43.26
N LYS A 359 -30.32 -7.26 -41.99
CA LYS A 359 -31.20 -8.32 -41.46
C LYS A 359 -32.04 -7.75 -40.34
#